data_AF-A0A660DW30-F1
#
_entry.id   AF-A0A660DW30-F1
#
_cell.length_a   1.000
_cell.length_b   1.000
_cell.length_c   1.000
_cell.angle_alpha   90.00
_cell.angle_beta   90.00
_cell.angle_gamma   90.00
#
_symmetry.space_group_name_H-M   'P 1'
#
loop_
_entity.id
_entity.type
_entity.pdbx_description
1 polymer ?
#
loop_
_entity_poly.entity_id
_entity_poly.type
_entity_poly.pdbx_seq_one_letter_code
_entity_poly.pdbx_strand_id
1 'polypeptide(L)'
;MSEKSAANEVTQREMIRIIGLFRKNGFKGEYVSFQHVVDEGASYFVVMSDENNGTQGLFKADLLAGTIEFQYMLDENHTMVK
;
A
#
# COMPACT_ATOMS: atom_id res chain seq x y z
N MET A 1 25.37 10.13 4.77
CA MET A 1 25.20 8.82 4.13
C MET A 1 23.98 8.17 4.78
N SER A 2 22.81 8.25 4.15
CA SER A 2 21.55 7.73 4.71
C SER A 2 21.38 6.27 4.29
N GLU A 3 21.76 5.34 5.16
CA GLU A 3 21.66 3.88 4.91
C GLU A 3 20.27 3.29 5.23
N LYS A 4 19.20 4.10 5.30
CA LYS A 4 17.87 3.64 5.73
C LYS A 4 16.87 3.39 4.59
N SER A 5 17.34 3.26 3.34
CA SER A 5 16.44 3.21 2.17
C SER A 5 16.23 1.81 1.57
N ALA A 6 17.03 0.79 1.95
CA ALA A 6 16.95 -0.54 1.34
C ALA A 6 16.04 -1.54 2.09
N ALA A 7 15.71 -1.29 3.36
CA ALA A 7 14.97 -2.25 4.19
C ALA A 7 13.45 -2.23 4.00
N ASN A 8 12.90 -1.20 3.34
CA ASN A 8 11.46 -1.04 3.11
C ASN A 8 11.07 -1.17 1.62
N GLU A 9 12.00 -1.57 0.76
CA GLU A 9 11.76 -1.71 -0.67
C GLU A 9 10.94 -2.97 -0.95
N VAL A 10 9.73 -2.80 -1.49
CA VAL A 10 8.85 -3.90 -1.87
C VAL A 10 9.34 -4.48 -3.20
N THR A 11 9.62 -5.77 -3.25
CA THR A 11 10.09 -6.42 -4.48
C THR A 11 8.98 -6.52 -5.53
N GLN A 12 9.35 -6.64 -6.81
CA GLN A 12 8.36 -6.82 -7.90
C GLN A 12 7.46 -8.05 -7.68
N ARG A 13 8.00 -9.13 -7.10
CA ARG A 13 7.23 -10.34 -6.79
C ARG A 13 6.16 -10.09 -5.73
N GLU A 14 6.49 -9.27 -4.74
CA GLU A 14 5.54 -8.88 -3.69
C GLU A 14 4.49 -7.93 -4.26
N MET A 15 4.89 -6.93 -5.06
CA MET A 15 3.93 -6.05 -5.76
C MET A 15 2.89 -6.84 -6.56
N ILE A 16 3.31 -7.83 -7.35
CA ILE A 16 2.38 -8.67 -8.13
C ILE A 16 1.41 -9.42 -7.21
N ARG A 17 1.88 -9.93 -6.07
CA ARG A 17 1.04 -10.63 -5.10
C ARG A 17 0.04 -9.69 -4.43
N ILE A 18 0.48 -8.51 -4.03
CA ILE A 18 -0.36 -7.47 -3.42
C ILE A 18 -1.44 -7.04 -4.43
N ILE A 19 -1.07 -6.68 -5.66
CA ILE A 19 -2.03 -6.32 -6.71
C ILE A 19 -3.02 -7.45 -6.96
N GLY A 20 -2.54 -8.70 -7.00
CA GLY A 20 -3.39 -9.88 -7.12
C GLY A 20 -4.40 -10.01 -5.98
N LEU A 21 -4.00 -9.72 -4.74
CA LEU A 21 -4.86 -9.75 -3.57
C LEU A 21 -5.95 -8.67 -3.64
N PHE A 22 -5.60 -7.43 -3.99
CA PHE A 22 -6.54 -6.32 -4.14
C PHE A 22 -7.57 -6.58 -5.25
N ARG A 23 -7.11 -7.02 -6.43
CA ARG A 23 -8.01 -7.34 -7.55
C ARG A 23 -8.99 -8.46 -7.22
N LYS A 24 -8.55 -9.50 -6.50
CA LYS A 24 -9.43 -10.60 -6.04
C LYS A 24 -10.53 -10.12 -5.10
N ASN A 25 -10.26 -9.07 -4.32
CA ASN A 25 -11.22 -8.44 -3.41
C ASN A 25 -12.05 -7.33 -4.07
N GLY A 26 -11.95 -7.15 -5.39
CA GLY A 26 -12.78 -6.20 -6.14
C GLY A 26 -12.29 -4.76 -6.15
N PHE A 27 -11.12 -4.48 -5.58
CA PHE A 27 -10.50 -3.15 -5.65
C PHE A 27 -10.04 -2.84 -7.08
N LYS A 28 -10.39 -1.63 -7.55
CA LYS A 28 -10.05 -1.08 -8.87
C LYS A 28 -9.47 0.31 -8.65
N GLY A 29 -8.37 0.63 -9.33
CA GLY A 29 -7.58 1.79 -9.02
C GLY A 29 -6.15 1.70 -9.54
N GLU A 30 -5.46 2.82 -9.50
CA GLU A 30 -4.03 2.91 -9.75
C GLU A 30 -3.27 2.70 -8.43
N TYR A 31 -2.23 1.86 -8.45
CA TYR A 31 -1.38 1.65 -7.29
C TYR A 31 -0.25 2.68 -7.31
N VAL A 32 -0.27 3.60 -6.35
CA VAL A 32 0.61 4.77 -6.29
C VAL A 32 1.90 4.46 -5.56
N SER A 33 1.83 3.75 -4.44
CA SER A 33 3.00 3.37 -3.67
C SER A 33 2.78 2.08 -2.89
N PHE A 34 3.90 1.40 -2.63
CA PHE A 34 3.96 0.20 -1.80
C PHE A 34 5.09 0.39 -0.80
N GLN A 35 4.84 0.01 0.45
CA GLN A 35 5.85 0.06 1.50
C GLN A 35 5.72 -1.14 2.40
N HIS A 36 6.86 -1.74 2.77
CA HIS A 36 6.88 -2.79 3.78
C HIS A 36 6.58 -2.22 5.17
N VAL A 37 5.73 -2.89 5.96
CA VAL A 37 5.57 -2.56 7.37
C VAL A 37 6.76 -3.16 8.13
N VAL A 38 7.50 -2.32 8.84
CA VAL A 38 8.68 -2.75 9.60
C VAL A 38 8.22 -3.68 10.73
N ASP A 39 8.96 -4.78 10.93
CA ASP A 39 8.72 -5.78 12.00
C ASP A 39 7.39 -6.55 11.92
N GLU A 40 6.59 -6.41 10.86
CA GLU A 40 5.29 -7.09 10.69
C GLU A 40 5.26 -8.15 9.57
N GLY A 41 6.41 -8.71 9.22
CA GLY A 41 6.49 -9.80 8.24
C GLY A 41 5.90 -9.42 6.89
N ALA A 42 5.00 -10.23 6.33
CA ALA A 42 4.43 -9.98 4.99
C ALA A 42 3.28 -8.95 4.99
N SER A 43 3.45 -7.87 5.75
CA SER A 43 2.51 -6.75 5.87
C SER A 43 3.01 -5.55 5.08
N TYR A 44 2.11 -4.92 4.33
CA TYR A 44 2.44 -3.84 3.41
C TYR A 44 1.43 -2.71 3.52
N PHE A 45 1.93 -1.48 3.49
CA PHE A 45 1.12 -0.31 3.20
C PHE A 45 1.03 -0.12 1.69
N VAL A 46 -0.17 0.14 1.21
CA VAL A 46 -0.49 0.32 -0.21
C VAL A 46 -1.30 1.60 -0.35
N VAL A 47 -0.81 2.53 -1.16
CA VAL A 47 -1.60 3.70 -1.57
C VAL A 47 -2.23 3.38 -2.92
N MET A 48 -3.55 3.46 -2.99
CA MET A 48 -4.30 3.26 -4.21
C MET A 48 -5.15 4.50 -4.52
N SER A 49 -5.12 4.98 -5.75
CA SER A 49 -5.98 6.04 -6.25
C SER A 49 -7.24 5.46 -6.89
N ASP A 50 -8.40 6.01 -6.55
CA ASP A 50 -9.65 5.73 -7.27
C ASP A 50 -9.58 6.31 -8.70
N GLU A 51 -10.02 5.53 -9.69
CA GLU A 51 -9.99 5.88 -11.11
C GLU A 51 -10.91 7.05 -11.48
N ASN A 52 -11.97 7.30 -10.70
CA ASN A 52 -13.02 8.27 -11.05
C ASN A 52 -12.77 9.64 -10.44
N ASN A 53 -12.28 9.68 -9.20
CA ASN A 53 -12.26 10.90 -8.40
C ASN A 53 -10.86 11.36 -7.98
N GLY A 54 -9.80 10.61 -8.36
CA GLY A 54 -8.41 10.94 -8.01
C GLY A 54 -8.11 10.90 -6.50
N THR A 55 -9.07 10.45 -5.68
CA THR A 55 -8.90 10.34 -4.24
C THR A 55 -8.06 9.11 -3.93
N GLN A 56 -7.05 9.29 -3.08
CA GLN A 56 -6.16 8.22 -2.68
C GLN A 56 -6.60 7.63 -1.34
N GLY A 57 -6.47 6.32 -1.19
CA GLY A 57 -6.69 5.60 0.06
C GLY A 57 -5.41 4.88 0.49
N LEU A 58 -5.11 4.93 1.78
CA LEU A 58 -4.10 4.09 2.39
C LEU A 58 -4.74 2.79 2.88
N PHE A 59 -4.14 1.68 2.49
CA PHE A 59 -4.55 0.33 2.87
C PHE A 59 -3.37 -0.38 3.52
N LYS A 60 -3.66 -1.24 4.50
CA LYS A 60 -2.73 -2.23 5.03
C LYS A 60 -3.12 -3.60 4.47
N ALA A 61 -2.17 -4.33 3.91
CA ALA A 61 -2.40 -5.63 3.34
C ALA A 61 -1.44 -6.66 3.95
N ASP A 62 -1.97 -7.82 4.32
CA ASP A 62 -1.18 -8.95 4.80
C ASP A 62 -1.26 -10.07 3.77
N LEU A 63 -0.12 -10.42 3.17
CA LEU A 63 -0.05 -11.47 2.14
C LEU A 63 -0.13 -12.89 2.72
N LEU A 64 0.21 -13.10 3.99
CA LEU A 64 0.11 -14.40 4.67
C LEU A 64 -1.34 -14.65 5.11
N ALA A 65 -1.98 -13.65 5.71
CA ALA A 65 -3.39 -13.73 6.12
C ALA A 65 -4.36 -13.57 4.93
N GLY A 66 -3.91 -12.94 3.83
CA GLY A 66 -4.75 -12.65 2.67
C GLY A 66 -5.80 -11.56 2.96
N THR A 67 -5.50 -10.63 3.85
CA THR A 67 -6.42 -9.58 4.29
C THR A 67 -6.02 -8.22 3.74
N ILE A 68 -7.02 -7.34 3.60
CA ILE A 68 -6.85 -5.94 3.22
C ILE A 68 -7.68 -5.12 4.21
N GLU A 69 -7.04 -4.15 4.86
CA GLU A 69 -7.65 -3.26 5.83
C GLU A 69 -7.49 -1.81 5.35
N PHE A 70 -8.62 -1.13 5.16
CA PHE A 70 -8.62 0.30 4.91
C PHE A 70 -8.14 1.06 6.16
N GLN A 71 -7.23 2.01 5.97
CA GLN A 71 -6.70 2.84 7.05
C GLN A 71 -7.38 4.22 7.05
N TYR A 72 -7.12 5.03 6.01
CA TYR A 72 -7.72 6.37 5.85
C TYR A 72 -7.57 6.88 4.41
N MET A 73 -8.34 7.92 4.07
CA MET A 73 -8.21 8.63 2.79
C MET A 73 -7.07 9.64 2.86
N LEU A 74 -6.25 9.69 1.82
CA LEU A 74 -5.27 10.74 1.55
C LEU A 74 -5.98 11.80 0.70
N ASP A 75 -6.64 12.75 1.35
CA ASP A 75 -7.14 13.96 0.70
C ASP A 75 -6.04 15.04 0.62
N GLU A 76 -6.20 16.02 -0.27
CA GLU A 76 -5.25 17.13 -0.46
C GLU A 76 -5.04 17.98 0.82
N ASN A 77 -5.83 17.76 1.88
CA ASN A 77 -5.73 18.50 3.15
C ASN A 77 -4.94 17.77 4.24
N HIS A 78 -4.65 16.47 4.09
CA HIS A 78 -3.79 15.75 5.03
C HIS A 78 -2.34 15.80 4.57
N THR A 79 -1.72 16.97 4.81
CA THR A 79 -0.27 17.03 4.94
C THR A 79 0.14 16.13 6.11
N MET A 80 0.83 15.02 5.84
CA MET A 80 1.58 14.31 6.88
C MET A 80 2.53 15.32 7.51
N VAL A 81 2.19 15.77 8.72
CA VAL A 81 3.09 16.60 9.51
C VAL A 81 4.24 15.70 9.96
N LYS A 82 5.40 15.99 9.38
CA LYS A 82 6.76 15.45 9.57
C LYS A 82 7.06 14.62 10.81
#